data_AF-A0AAX3MYD1-F1
#
_entry.id   AF-A0AAX3MYD1-F1
#
_cell.length_a   1.000
_cell.length_b   1.000
_cell.length_c   1.000
_cell.angle_alpha   90.00
_cell.angle_beta   90.00
_cell.angle_gamma   90.00
#
_symmetry.space_group_name_H-M   'P 1'
#
loop_
_entity.id
_entity.type
_entity.pdbx_description
1 polymer ?
#
loop_
_entity_poly.entity_id
_entity_poly.type
_entity_poly.pdbx_seq_one_letter_code
_entity_poly.pdbx_strand_id
1 'polypeptide(L)'
;MGENDLKEFPNYFPDSCPPIDKAIKEEMKVYRIVPSSSIKAKDFIAPGVRRKQYASATCDNLALSVLSSTNDIPVAHKFFSGIGMKKMNKVAVGHISPDTGVFVHDPSQTVGYSHVNWWTFMGVEPHTYFNEILKIGEDI
;
A
#
# COMPACT_ATOMS: atom_id res chain seq x y z
N MET A 1 27.32 4.58 -12.84
CA MET A 1 26.75 3.60 -13.78
C MET A 1 25.26 3.58 -13.49
N GLY A 2 24.46 4.24 -14.33
CA GLY A 2 23.00 4.27 -14.16
C GLY A 2 22.43 2.97 -14.70
N GLU A 3 21.96 2.10 -13.81
CA GLU A 3 21.06 1.03 -14.22
C GLU A 3 19.79 1.71 -14.74
N ASN A 4 19.46 1.45 -16.01
CA ASN A 4 18.11 1.69 -16.50
C ASN A 4 17.22 0.71 -15.77
N ASP A 5 16.74 1.09 -14.58
CA ASP A 5 15.68 0.36 -13.89
C ASP A 5 14.46 0.39 -14.81
N LEU A 6 14.25 -0.73 -15.50
CA LEU A 6 13.08 -0.95 -16.34
C LEU A 6 11.85 -0.89 -15.43
N LYS A 7 11.06 0.17 -15.60
CA LYS A 7 9.78 0.37 -14.92
C LYS A 7 8.74 -0.59 -15.50
N GLU A 8 8.87 -1.85 -15.14
CA GLU A 8 7.99 -2.94 -15.57
C GLU A 8 7.14 -3.42 -14.40
N PHE A 9 5.91 -3.84 -14.67
CA PHE A 9 5.10 -4.56 -13.71
C PHE A 9 5.36 -6.06 -13.81
N PRO A 10 5.20 -6.82 -12.72
CA PRO A 10 5.32 -8.28 -12.77
C PRO A 10 4.37 -8.88 -13.81
N ASN A 11 4.85 -9.87 -14.56
CA ASN A 11 4.10 -10.52 -15.66
C ASN A 11 2.80 -11.25 -15.23
N TYR A 12 2.58 -11.41 -13.92
CA TYR A 12 1.36 -11.97 -13.37
C TYR A 12 0.26 -10.93 -13.15
N PHE A 13 0.54 -9.65 -13.41
CA PHE A 13 -0.48 -8.61 -13.45
C PHE A 13 -1.35 -8.80 -14.70
N PRO A 14 -2.69 -8.73 -14.59
CA PRO A 14 -3.56 -8.70 -15.76
C PRO A 14 -3.26 -7.49 -16.66
N ASP A 15 -3.55 -7.58 -17.96
CA ASP A 15 -3.27 -6.52 -18.94
C ASP A 15 -3.89 -5.15 -18.58
N SER A 16 -5.03 -5.14 -17.86
CA SER A 16 -5.71 -3.94 -17.39
C SER A 16 -5.28 -3.48 -15.99
N CYS A 17 -4.19 -4.03 -15.47
CA CYS A 17 -3.67 -3.76 -14.13
C CYS A 17 -2.19 -3.35 -14.21
N PRO A 18 -1.79 -2.19 -13.66
CA PRO A 18 -2.62 -1.23 -12.93
C PRO A 18 -3.47 -0.31 -13.84
N PRO A 19 -4.44 0.43 -13.28
CA PRO A 19 -5.21 1.44 -14.02
C PRO A 19 -4.38 2.71 -14.28
N ILE A 20 -3.51 2.65 -15.29
CA ILE A 20 -2.53 3.70 -15.64
C ILE A 20 -3.22 5.05 -15.98
N ASP A 21 -4.43 5.00 -16.54
CA ASP A 21 -5.21 6.19 -16.92
C ASP A 21 -5.61 7.07 -15.73
N LYS A 22 -5.68 6.47 -14.53
CA LYS A 22 -6.06 7.14 -13.27
C LYS A 22 -4.87 7.39 -12.35
N ALA A 23 -3.66 7.15 -12.82
CA ALA A 23 -2.44 7.27 -12.03
C ALA A 23 -2.26 8.71 -11.49
N ILE A 24 -2.00 8.80 -10.18
CA ILE A 24 -1.52 10.03 -9.54
C ILE A 24 -0.08 10.27 -10.01
N LYS A 25 0.25 11.53 -10.34
CA LYS A 25 1.54 11.90 -10.96
C LYS A 25 2.45 12.67 -10.02
N GLU A 26 1.99 12.90 -8.80
CA GLU A 26 2.70 13.61 -7.76
C GLU A 26 3.24 12.65 -6.70
N GLU A 27 4.30 13.07 -6.01
CA GLU A 27 4.75 12.41 -4.80
C GLU A 27 3.74 12.59 -3.67
N MET A 28 3.65 11.61 -2.78
CA MET A 28 2.66 11.59 -1.72
C MET A 28 3.21 11.00 -0.43
N LYS A 29 2.95 11.68 0.68
CA LYS A 29 3.09 11.11 2.01
C LYS A 29 1.98 10.10 2.25
N VAL A 30 2.33 8.90 2.67
CA VAL A 30 1.39 7.80 2.85
C VAL A 30 1.53 7.13 4.21
N TYR A 31 0.43 6.51 4.63
CA TYR A 31 0.24 5.87 5.92
C TYR A 31 -0.27 4.45 5.69
N ARG A 32 0.40 3.44 6.24
CA ARG A 32 -0.02 2.05 6.13
C ARG A 32 -0.23 1.45 7.50
N ILE A 33 -1.42 0.89 7.74
CA ILE A 33 -1.66 0.13 8.97
C ILE A 33 -0.88 -1.20 8.92
N VAL A 34 -0.06 -1.43 9.95
CA VAL A 34 0.85 -2.58 10.04
C VAL A 34 0.78 -3.24 11.42
N PRO A 35 1.16 -4.53 11.54
CA PRO A 35 1.15 -5.21 12.83
C PRO A 35 2.47 -5.07 13.61
N SER A 36 3.58 -4.87 12.90
CA SER A 36 4.92 -4.85 13.50
C SER A 36 5.26 -3.49 14.11
N SER A 37 6.06 -3.51 15.19
CA SER A 37 6.66 -2.30 15.80
C SER A 37 7.89 -1.77 15.04
N SER A 38 8.27 -2.43 13.96
CA SER A 38 9.34 -2.00 13.07
C SER A 38 8.91 -2.26 11.63
N ILE A 39 9.52 -1.53 10.69
CA ILE A 39 9.32 -1.74 9.26
C ILE A 39 9.87 -3.12 8.89
N LYS A 40 9.00 -3.99 8.37
CA LYS A 40 9.37 -5.35 7.94
C LYS A 40 8.80 -5.61 6.56
N ALA A 41 9.63 -6.03 5.61
CA ALA A 41 9.23 -6.34 4.24
C ALA A 41 7.94 -7.17 4.13
N LYS A 42 7.77 -8.18 4.99
CA LYS A 42 6.58 -9.05 5.02
C LYS A 42 5.23 -8.33 5.26
N ASP A 43 5.25 -7.14 5.87
CA ASP A 43 4.04 -6.35 6.14
C ASP A 43 3.64 -5.49 4.94
N PHE A 44 4.53 -5.39 3.94
CA PHE A 44 4.38 -4.62 2.71
C PHE A 44 4.26 -5.54 1.48
N ILE A 45 3.67 -6.72 1.65
CA ILE A 45 3.31 -7.63 0.56
C ILE A 45 1.80 -7.54 0.29
N ALA A 46 1.42 -7.25 -0.96
CA ALA A 46 0.02 -7.20 -1.39
C ALA A 46 -0.71 -8.53 -1.14
N PRO A 47 -2.01 -8.54 -0.79
CA PRO A 47 -2.73 -9.76 -0.42
C PRO A 47 -2.68 -10.89 -1.48
N GLY A 48 -2.90 -10.54 -2.76
CA GLY A 48 -2.88 -11.47 -3.88
C GLY A 48 -1.49 -12.06 -4.13
N VAL A 49 -0.45 -11.22 -4.01
CA VAL A 49 0.95 -11.65 -4.11
C VAL A 49 1.32 -12.60 -2.97
N ARG A 50 0.95 -12.23 -1.73
CA ARG A 50 1.23 -13.05 -0.54
C ARG A 50 0.61 -14.45 -0.61
N ARG A 51 -0.61 -14.54 -1.16
CA ARG A 51 -1.34 -15.80 -1.31
C ARG A 51 -0.95 -16.57 -2.58
N LYS A 52 -0.11 -15.99 -3.45
CA LYS A 52 0.23 -16.52 -4.78
C LYS A 52 -1.02 -16.83 -5.63
N GLN A 53 -2.09 -16.06 -5.44
CA GLN A 53 -3.39 -16.26 -6.08
C GLN A 53 -3.50 -15.43 -7.36
N TYR A 54 -2.48 -15.46 -8.23
CA TYR A 54 -2.38 -14.53 -9.35
C TYR A 54 -3.54 -14.64 -10.35
N ALA A 55 -3.95 -15.86 -10.69
CA ALA A 55 -5.01 -16.09 -11.68
C ALA A 55 -6.42 -15.70 -11.20
N SER A 56 -6.64 -15.58 -9.89
CA SER A 56 -7.94 -15.23 -9.29
C SER A 56 -7.91 -13.91 -8.54
N ALA A 57 -6.76 -13.25 -8.45
CA ALA A 57 -6.61 -11.98 -7.77
C ALA A 57 -7.24 -10.87 -8.61
N THR A 58 -8.02 -10.00 -7.96
CA THR A 58 -8.41 -8.74 -8.59
C THR A 58 -7.19 -7.83 -8.69
N CYS A 59 -7.24 -6.81 -9.55
CA CYS A 59 -6.16 -5.82 -9.64
C CYS A 59 -5.85 -5.19 -8.27
N ASP A 60 -6.87 -4.86 -7.47
CA ASP A 60 -6.70 -4.30 -6.13
C ASP A 60 -6.02 -5.29 -5.17
N ASN A 61 -6.22 -6.60 -5.33
CA ASN A 61 -5.51 -7.60 -4.53
C ASN A 61 -4.00 -7.62 -4.82
N LEU A 62 -3.57 -7.11 -5.98
CA LEU A 62 -2.17 -6.96 -6.35
C LEU A 62 -1.58 -5.62 -5.89
N ALA A 63 -2.39 -4.73 -5.33
CA ALA A 63 -1.96 -3.45 -4.77
C ALA A 63 -1.63 -3.53 -3.27
N LEU A 64 -0.77 -2.61 -2.83
CA LEU A 64 -0.66 -2.25 -1.43
C LEU A 64 -1.66 -1.15 -1.09
N SER A 65 -2.56 -1.44 -0.17
CA SER A 65 -3.43 -0.44 0.44
C SER A 65 -2.65 0.48 1.37
N VAL A 66 -2.72 1.78 1.12
CA VAL A 66 -2.20 2.86 1.97
C VAL A 66 -3.26 3.95 2.10
N LEU A 67 -3.04 4.90 3.00
CA LEU A 67 -3.87 6.09 3.18
C LEU A 67 -3.01 7.32 2.87
N SER A 68 -3.59 8.34 2.25
CA SER A 68 -2.93 9.63 2.01
C SER A 68 -3.16 10.65 3.13
N SER A 69 -4.03 10.34 4.09
CA SER A 69 -4.37 11.23 5.21
C SER A 69 -4.43 10.47 6.52
N THR A 70 -4.00 11.12 7.61
CA THR A 70 -4.12 10.58 8.96
C THR A 70 -5.57 10.54 9.46
N ASN A 71 -6.45 11.37 8.90
CA ASN A 71 -7.85 11.47 9.35
C ASN A 71 -8.64 10.17 9.20
N ASP A 72 -8.24 9.29 8.26
CA ASP A 72 -8.91 8.02 8.03
C ASP A 72 -8.27 6.83 8.76
N ILE A 73 -7.14 7.03 9.45
CA ILE A 73 -6.49 5.99 10.24
C ILE A 73 -7.46 5.37 11.26
N PRO A 74 -8.28 6.14 12.01
CA PRO A 74 -9.26 5.55 12.92
C PRO A 74 -10.31 4.69 12.21
N VAL A 75 -10.73 5.07 10.99
CA VAL A 75 -11.72 4.32 10.20
C VAL A 75 -11.14 2.98 9.75
N ALA A 76 -9.96 3.00 9.12
CA ALA A 76 -9.26 1.80 8.70
C ALA A 76 -8.91 0.89 9.89
N HIS A 77 -8.46 1.45 11.01
CA HIS A 77 -8.14 0.71 12.22
C HIS A 77 -9.37 -0.02 12.79
N LYS A 78 -10.52 0.67 12.82
CA LYS A 78 -11.79 0.08 13.26
C LYS A 78 -12.19 -1.09 12.37
N PHE A 79 -12.04 -0.94 11.05
CA PHE A 79 -12.31 -2.04 10.11
C PHE A 79 -11.42 -3.27 10.38
N PHE A 80 -10.10 -3.09 10.43
CA PHE A 80 -9.18 -4.21 10.69
C PHE A 80 -9.43 -4.87 12.04
N SER A 81 -9.74 -4.08 13.07
CA SER A 81 -10.12 -4.61 14.39
C SER A 81 -11.42 -5.42 14.33
N GLY A 82 -12.41 -4.96 13.56
CA GLY A 82 -13.70 -5.61 13.37
C GLY A 82 -13.61 -6.98 12.67
N ILE A 83 -12.63 -7.16 11.79
CA ILE A 83 -12.35 -8.46 11.12
C ILE A 83 -11.32 -9.32 11.88
N GLY A 84 -11.06 -9.03 13.16
CA GLY A 84 -10.22 -9.85 14.02
C GLY A 84 -8.71 -9.59 13.89
N MET A 85 -8.28 -8.60 13.10
CA MET A 85 -6.87 -8.26 12.92
C MET A 85 -6.38 -7.29 14.00
N LYS A 86 -6.62 -7.60 15.28
CA LYS A 86 -6.32 -6.74 16.44
C LYS A 86 -4.85 -6.30 16.58
N LYS A 87 -3.93 -7.01 15.93
CA LYS A 87 -2.50 -6.65 15.91
C LYS A 87 -2.21 -5.45 15.00
N MET A 88 -3.13 -5.06 14.13
CA MET A 88 -3.00 -3.94 13.18
C MET A 88 -3.21 -2.59 13.87
N ASN A 89 -2.41 -2.30 14.90
CA ASN A 89 -2.59 -1.13 15.78
C ASN A 89 -1.47 -0.09 15.64
N LYS A 90 -0.71 -0.16 14.54
CA LYS A 90 0.40 0.74 14.24
C LYS A 90 0.30 1.23 12.81
N VAL A 91 0.96 2.33 12.54
CA VAL A 91 0.98 2.98 11.24
C VAL A 91 2.42 3.18 10.82
N ALA A 92 2.81 2.59 9.69
CA ALA A 92 4.03 2.94 9.02
C ALA A 92 3.81 4.23 8.22
N VAL A 93 4.72 5.18 8.36
CA VAL A 93 4.71 6.46 7.61
C VAL A 93 5.81 6.41 6.55
N GLY A 94 5.47 6.83 5.35
CA GLY A 94 6.38 6.80 4.21
C GLY A 94 6.07 7.86 3.17
N HIS A 95 6.88 7.89 2.12
CA HIS A 95 6.68 8.72 0.95
C HIS A 95 6.85 7.88 -0.30
N ILE A 96 5.90 7.97 -1.22
CA ILE A 96 5.92 7.28 -2.50
C ILE A 96 5.90 8.31 -3.63
N SER A 97 6.48 7.94 -4.76
CA SER A 97 6.56 8.77 -5.97
C SER A 97 6.23 7.93 -7.21
N PRO A 98 5.89 8.55 -8.35
CA PRO A 98 5.63 7.84 -9.61
C PRO A 98 6.82 7.05 -10.16
N ASP A 99 8.01 7.18 -9.57
CA ASP A 99 9.15 6.31 -9.91
C ASP A 99 9.05 4.91 -9.27
N THR A 100 8.24 4.75 -8.23
CA THR A 100 8.09 3.51 -7.46
C THR A 100 6.98 2.60 -7.97
N GLY A 101 6.08 3.13 -8.80
CA GLY A 101 4.93 2.40 -9.29
C GLY A 101 3.79 3.30 -9.73
N VAL A 102 2.61 2.70 -9.86
CA VAL A 102 1.35 3.40 -10.12
C VAL A 102 0.51 3.36 -8.85
N PHE A 103 -0.08 4.48 -8.50
CA PHE A 103 -1.01 4.56 -7.39
C PHE A 103 -2.22 5.40 -7.76
N VAL A 104 -3.39 4.96 -7.28
CA VAL A 104 -4.70 5.53 -7.62
C VAL A 104 -5.54 5.65 -6.35
N HIS A 105 -6.29 6.74 -6.24
CA HIS A 105 -7.28 6.91 -5.19
C HIS A 105 -8.39 5.85 -5.33
N ASP A 106 -8.64 5.13 -4.24
CA ASP A 106 -9.69 4.12 -4.14
C ASP A 106 -10.53 4.37 -2.87
N PRO A 107 -11.21 5.53 -2.78
CA PRO A 107 -11.95 5.93 -1.59
C PRO A 107 -13.03 4.91 -1.23
N SER A 108 -13.14 4.57 0.06
CA SER A 108 -14.12 3.61 0.54
C SER A 108 -14.69 4.01 1.89
N GLN A 109 -15.98 3.77 2.10
CA GLN A 109 -16.60 3.94 3.43
C GLN A 109 -16.02 2.99 4.49
N THR A 110 -15.38 1.90 4.05
CA THR A 110 -14.86 0.85 4.93
C THR A 110 -13.49 1.21 5.51
N VAL A 111 -12.60 1.76 4.69
CA VAL A 111 -11.20 2.04 5.06
C VAL A 111 -10.86 3.54 5.04
N GLY A 112 -11.75 4.40 4.56
CA GLY A 112 -11.56 5.84 4.49
C GLY A 112 -11.50 6.41 3.07
N TYR A 113 -11.73 7.70 2.95
CA TYR A 113 -11.76 8.42 1.66
C TYR A 113 -10.37 8.77 1.13
N SER A 114 -9.34 8.71 1.95
CA SER A 114 -7.94 8.86 1.59
C SER A 114 -7.27 7.55 1.18
N HIS A 115 -8.02 6.47 1.01
CA HIS A 115 -7.48 5.18 0.58
C HIS A 115 -6.88 5.26 -0.83
N VAL A 116 -5.70 4.66 -0.96
CA VAL A 116 -4.90 4.62 -2.18
C VAL A 116 -4.41 3.18 -2.38
N ASN A 117 -4.63 2.67 -3.59
CA ASN A 117 -4.03 1.42 -4.05
C ASN A 117 -2.70 1.74 -4.74
N TRP A 118 -1.62 1.08 -4.31
CA TRP A 118 -0.29 1.25 -4.86
C TRP A 118 0.26 -0.05 -5.44
N TRP A 119 0.45 -0.07 -6.75
CA TRP A 119 1.08 -1.15 -7.52
C TRP A 119 2.52 -0.78 -7.79
N THR A 120 3.45 -1.61 -7.33
CA THR A 120 4.88 -1.34 -7.41
C THR A 120 5.49 -1.92 -8.68
N PHE A 121 6.49 -1.24 -9.24
CA PHE A 121 7.30 -1.82 -10.31
C PHE A 121 8.12 -3.00 -9.79
N MET A 122 8.60 -3.85 -10.69
CA MET A 122 9.55 -4.91 -10.36
C MET A 122 10.82 -4.30 -9.72
N GLY A 123 11.38 -5.00 -8.73
CA GLY A 123 12.56 -4.55 -8.00
C GLY A 123 12.29 -3.51 -6.91
N VAL A 124 11.14 -2.83 -6.94
CA VAL A 124 10.75 -1.89 -5.88
C VAL A 124 10.42 -2.67 -4.62
N GLU A 125 11.15 -2.37 -3.54
CA GLU A 125 10.93 -2.95 -2.22
C GLU A 125 10.09 -2.00 -1.36
N PRO A 126 8.77 -2.16 -1.23
CA PRO A 126 7.90 -1.06 -0.77
C PRO A 126 8.18 -0.60 0.66
N HIS A 127 8.69 -1.50 1.49
CA HIS A 127 9.06 -1.22 2.88
C HIS A 127 10.21 -0.20 3.03
N THR A 128 11.10 -0.05 2.04
CA THR A 128 12.23 0.89 2.12
C THR A 128 11.80 2.36 2.00
N TYR A 129 10.57 2.59 1.52
CA TYR A 129 9.94 3.91 1.39
C TYR A 129 9.25 4.39 2.67
N PHE A 130 9.32 3.58 3.74
CA PHE A 130 8.76 3.88 5.06
C PHE A 130 9.88 3.92 6.08
N ASN A 131 9.90 4.97 6.91
CA ASN A 131 11.00 5.22 7.84
C ASN A 131 10.55 5.43 9.30
N GLU A 132 9.24 5.48 9.54
CA GLU A 132 8.67 5.77 10.85
C GLU A 132 7.50 4.82 11.15
N ILE A 133 7.37 4.45 12.43
CA ILE A 133 6.24 3.68 12.96
C ILE A 133 5.59 4.50 14.07
N LEU A 134 4.30 4.76 13.92
CA LEU A 134 3.44 5.41 14.90
C LEU A 134 2.48 4.40 15.52
N LYS A 135 2.07 4.60 16.77
CA LYS A 135 1.11 3.77 17.49
C LYS A 135 -0.24 4.46 17.60
N ILE A 136 -1.28 3.77 17.17
CA ILE A 136 -2.65 4.29 17.16
C ILE A 136 -3.17 4.42 18.59
N GLY A 137 -3.69 5.60 18.95
CA GLY A 137 -4.15 5.94 20.30
C GLY A 137 -3.05 6.49 21.23
N GLU A 138 -1.81 6.57 20.76
CA GLU A 138 -0.70 7.21 21.49
C GLU A 138 -0.10 8.35 20.67
N ASP A 139 0.33 8.05 19.44
CA ASP A 139 0.95 9.02 18.53
C ASP A 139 -0.05 9.64 17.53
N ILE A 140 -1.19 8.97 17.32
CA ILE A 140 -2.28 9.35 16.40
C ILE A 140 -3.62 9.14 17.07
#